data_AF-A0A916JAQ0-F1
#
_entry.id   AF-A0A916JAQ0-F1
#
_cell.length_a   1.000
_cell.length_b   1.000
_cell.length_c   1.000
_cell.angle_alpha   90.00
_cell.angle_beta   90.00
_cell.angle_gamma   90.00
#
_symmetry.space_group_name_H-M   'P 1'
#
loop_
_entity.id
_entity.type
_entity.pdbx_description
1 polymer ?
#
loop_
_entity_poly.entity_id
_entity_poly.type
_entity_poly.pdbx_seq_one_letter_code
_entity_poly.pdbx_strand_id
1 'polypeptide(L)'
;MYCVANWFNLADEACEGALYDVAVFREFCRFDPGRERIPDATTLRNFRHLLEQHGRGAALFAKVGELLLASGMKLSGGTIVDATLIAAPSSVKNQDKSRDPEMHQTKKGNQWYFGMKLHIGTDSQSGRVHGASVTAANVHDSHEVPNLLHGEETRFHGNSACRGKAQRERLKDIAPKAKDFTNKRAHRNCPLTDADKETNRRKSSVRSRAEHPFPTLKRLRGFARVRYRGLAKNANRAFAMLAMLNVGKWGRPLTGEVRPA
;
A
#
# COMPACT_ATOMS: atom_id res chain seq x y z
N MET A 1 -2.60 12.88 16.72
CA MET A 1 -3.46 11.72 17.04
C MET A 1 -3.66 10.74 15.86
N TYR A 2 -4.18 11.14 14.69
CA TYR A 2 -4.47 10.23 13.57
C TYR A 2 -3.27 9.37 13.09
N CYS A 3 -2.07 9.95 13.04
CA CYS A 3 -0.85 9.20 12.70
C CYS A 3 -0.54 8.11 13.74
N VAL A 4 -0.66 8.43 15.03
CA VAL A 4 -0.45 7.48 16.15
C VAL A 4 -1.43 6.31 16.04
N ALA A 5 -2.72 6.60 15.85
CA ALA A 5 -3.74 5.57 15.68
C ALA A 5 -3.43 4.59 14.53
N ASN A 6 -2.91 5.12 13.41
CA ASN A 6 -2.50 4.30 12.27
C ASN A 6 -1.20 3.54 12.51
N TRP A 7 -0.21 4.19 13.12
CA TRP A 7 1.12 3.64 13.34
C TRP A 7 1.14 2.47 14.32
N PHE A 8 0.28 2.52 15.32
CA PHE A 8 0.20 1.53 16.40
C PHE A 8 -1.08 0.70 16.32
N ASN A 9 -1.85 0.83 15.22
CA ASN A 9 -3.10 0.11 15.01
C ASN A 9 -4.09 0.23 16.18
N LEU A 10 -4.18 1.40 16.81
CA LEU A 10 -5.06 1.66 17.94
C LEU A 10 -6.48 1.98 17.46
N ALA A 11 -7.50 1.40 18.10
CA ALA A 11 -8.89 1.84 17.97
C ALA A 11 -9.04 3.28 18.52
N ASP A 12 -10.19 3.93 18.29
CA ASP A 12 -10.34 5.35 18.64
C ASP A 12 -10.21 5.57 20.15
N GLU A 13 -10.90 4.77 20.97
CA GLU A 13 -10.80 4.78 22.44
C GLU A 13 -9.39 4.37 22.92
N ALA A 14 -8.78 3.37 22.28
CA ALA A 14 -7.43 2.97 22.62
C ALA A 14 -6.40 4.06 22.29
N CYS A 15 -6.63 4.87 21.26
CA CYS A 15 -5.77 6.00 20.92
C CYS A 15 -5.93 7.15 21.91
N GLU A 16 -7.15 7.41 22.39
CA GLU A 16 -7.40 8.35 23.48
C GLU A 16 -6.69 7.89 24.76
N GLY A 17 -6.94 6.66 25.22
CA GLY A 17 -6.28 6.10 26.39
C GLY A 17 -4.75 6.13 26.28
N ALA A 18 -4.20 5.74 25.14
CA ALA A 18 -2.75 5.79 24.91
C ALA A 18 -2.17 7.21 24.97
N LEU A 19 -2.95 8.26 24.69
CA LEU A 19 -2.49 9.64 24.91
C LEU A 19 -2.49 10.00 26.40
N TYR A 20 -3.31 9.40 27.25
CA TYR A 20 -3.19 9.57 28.71
C TYR A 20 -2.04 8.74 29.32
N ASP A 21 -1.71 7.60 28.73
CA ASP A 21 -0.74 6.67 29.32
C ASP A 21 0.69 6.84 28.77
N VAL A 22 0.84 7.20 27.49
CA VAL A 22 2.14 7.18 26.80
C VAL A 22 2.64 8.61 26.54
N ALA A 23 3.62 9.05 27.34
CA ALA A 23 4.20 10.39 27.24
C ALA A 23 4.72 10.74 25.83
N VAL A 24 5.41 9.81 25.16
CA VAL A 24 5.92 10.01 23.79
C VAL A 24 4.80 10.27 22.78
N PHE A 25 3.60 9.70 22.98
CA PHE A 25 2.48 9.98 22.08
C PHE A 25 1.91 11.38 22.30
N ARG A 26 1.87 11.85 23.55
CA ARG A 26 1.51 13.24 23.87
C ARG A 26 2.50 14.22 23.29
N GLU A 27 3.79 13.98 23.51
CA GLU A 27 4.86 14.83 23.01
C GLU A 27 4.80 14.92 21.47
N PHE A 28 4.67 13.78 20.79
CA PHE A 28 4.50 13.75 19.34
C PHE A 28 3.26 14.52 18.87
N CYS A 29 2.15 14.40 19.59
CA CYS A 29 0.91 15.12 19.26
C CYS A 29 0.89 16.58 19.75
N ARG A 30 1.91 16.99 20.53
CA ARG A 30 2.03 18.30 21.17
C ARG A 30 0.86 18.66 22.09
N PHE A 31 0.34 17.66 22.82
CA PHE A 31 -0.69 17.90 23.83
C PHE A 31 -0.07 18.10 25.22
N ASP A 32 -0.51 19.15 25.91
CA ASP A 32 -0.17 19.42 27.31
C ASP A 32 -1.42 19.26 28.20
N PRO A 33 -1.58 18.13 28.92
CA PRO A 33 -2.74 17.90 29.80
C PRO A 33 -2.92 18.93 30.91
N GLY A 34 -1.86 19.69 31.26
CA GLY A 34 -1.95 20.77 32.23
C GLY A 34 -2.57 22.06 31.67
N ARG A 35 -2.69 22.19 30.35
CA ARG A 35 -3.18 23.40 29.65
C ARG A 35 -4.42 23.15 28.81
N GLU A 36 -4.56 21.95 28.26
CA GLU A 36 -5.67 21.58 27.38
C GLU A 36 -6.16 20.15 27.62
N ARG A 37 -7.40 19.90 27.25
CA ARG A 37 -7.98 18.55 27.31
C ARG A 37 -7.52 17.74 26.10
N ILE A 38 -7.08 16.50 26.35
CA ILE A 38 -6.77 15.55 25.27
C ILE A 38 -8.07 15.26 24.48
N PRO A 39 -8.06 15.36 23.13
CA PRO A 39 -9.21 15.02 22.32
C PRO A 39 -9.66 13.57 22.54
N ASP A 40 -10.96 13.39 22.63
CA ASP A 40 -11.57 12.08 22.85
C ASP A 40 -11.65 11.22 21.57
N ALA A 41 -12.05 9.97 21.74
CA ALA A 41 -12.27 9.02 20.66
C ALA A 41 -13.25 9.55 19.60
N THR A 42 -14.27 10.28 20.02
CA THR A 42 -15.28 10.90 19.14
C THR A 42 -14.65 11.96 18.23
N THR A 43 -13.73 12.75 18.76
CA THR A 43 -12.99 13.76 18.01
C THR A 43 -12.14 13.12 16.92
N LEU A 44 -11.39 12.05 17.25
CA LEU A 44 -10.61 11.30 16.27
C LEU A 44 -11.51 10.66 15.20
N ARG A 45 -12.65 10.10 15.60
CA ARG A 45 -13.64 9.53 14.68
C ARG A 45 -14.16 10.59 13.71
N ASN A 46 -14.58 11.76 14.21
CA ASN A 46 -15.11 12.85 13.40
C ASN A 46 -14.06 13.39 12.43
N PHE A 47 -12.82 13.57 12.89
CA PHE A 47 -11.70 13.94 12.03
C PHE A 47 -11.48 12.92 10.90
N ARG A 48 -11.51 11.62 11.23
CA ARG A 48 -11.41 10.57 10.21
C ARG A 48 -12.55 10.64 9.19
N HIS A 49 -13.80 10.86 9.63
CA HIS A 49 -14.93 11.02 8.72
C HIS A 49 -14.78 12.22 7.79
N LEU A 50 -14.24 13.35 8.28
CA LEU A 50 -13.91 14.50 7.43
C LEU A 50 -12.86 14.13 6.37
N LEU A 51 -11.82 13.37 6.74
CA LEU A 51 -10.83 12.90 5.77
C LEU A 51 -11.46 11.98 4.72
N GLU A 52 -12.38 11.09 5.13
CA GLU A 52 -13.10 10.16 4.26
C GLU A 52 -14.01 10.90 3.27
N GLN A 53 -14.86 11.79 3.78
CA GLN A 53 -15.82 12.56 2.99
C GLN A 53 -15.14 13.42 1.91
N HIS A 54 -13.96 13.95 2.19
CA HIS A 54 -13.23 14.83 1.28
C HIS A 54 -12.06 14.14 0.56
N GLY A 55 -11.97 12.81 0.57
CA GLY A 55 -10.93 12.06 -0.16
C GLY A 55 -9.49 12.42 0.24
N ARG A 56 -9.28 12.87 1.48
CA ARG A 56 -8.02 13.49 1.92
C ARG A 56 -6.86 12.50 2.07
N GLY A 57 -7.11 11.19 2.18
CA GLY A 57 -6.05 10.20 2.23
C GLY A 57 -5.28 10.11 0.91
N ALA A 58 -5.99 10.12 -0.23
CA ALA A 58 -5.36 10.17 -1.55
C ALA A 58 -4.61 11.49 -1.77
N ALA A 59 -5.24 12.62 -1.38
CA ALA A 59 -4.61 13.94 -1.47
C ALA A 59 -3.34 14.04 -0.59
N LEU A 60 -3.36 13.47 0.62
CA LEU A 60 -2.20 13.40 1.51
C LEU A 60 -1.07 12.57 0.87
N PHE A 61 -1.40 11.42 0.30
CA PHE A 61 -0.42 10.56 -0.37
C PHE A 61 0.25 11.27 -1.55
N ALA A 62 -0.56 11.91 -2.42
CA ALA A 62 -0.06 12.71 -3.52
C ALA A 62 0.82 13.86 -3.03
N LYS A 63 0.35 14.62 -2.02
CA LYS A 63 1.07 15.79 -1.51
C LYS A 63 2.42 15.42 -0.87
N VAL A 64 2.46 14.32 -0.12
CA VAL A 64 3.72 13.80 0.41
C VAL A 64 4.65 13.38 -0.72
N GLY A 65 4.14 12.74 -1.77
CA GLY A 65 4.92 12.41 -2.96
C GLY A 65 5.58 13.64 -3.58
N GLU A 66 4.79 14.71 -3.82
CA GLU A 66 5.29 15.99 -4.34
C GLU A 66 6.40 16.58 -3.46
N LEU A 67 6.19 16.64 -2.14
CA LEU A 67 7.18 17.19 -1.21
C LEU A 67 8.47 16.37 -1.17
N LEU A 68 8.36 15.04 -1.29
CA LEU A 68 9.53 14.17 -1.36
C LEU A 68 10.31 14.39 -2.66
N LEU A 69 9.61 14.51 -3.81
CA LEU A 69 10.25 14.86 -5.08
C LEU A 69 10.96 16.21 -5.01
N ALA A 70 10.29 17.23 -4.45
CA ALA A 70 10.87 18.57 -4.29
C ALA A 70 12.07 18.60 -3.33
N SER A 71 12.13 17.68 -2.36
CA SER A 71 13.26 17.53 -1.43
C SER A 71 14.39 16.63 -1.95
N GLY A 72 14.36 16.24 -3.23
CA GLY A 72 15.45 15.52 -3.90
C GLY A 72 15.24 14.02 -4.07
N MET A 73 14.08 13.48 -3.68
CA MET A 73 13.70 12.11 -4.07
C MET A 73 13.59 12.04 -5.60
N LYS A 74 14.20 11.03 -6.22
CA LYS A 74 14.08 10.79 -7.66
C LYS A 74 13.35 9.48 -7.92
N LEU A 75 12.48 9.49 -8.92
CA LEU A 75 11.95 8.27 -9.53
C LEU A 75 12.91 7.85 -10.65
N SER A 76 13.30 6.58 -10.65
CA SER A 76 14.28 6.00 -11.55
C SER A 76 13.74 5.70 -12.96
N GLY A 77 12.45 5.96 -13.19
CA GLY A 77 11.72 5.63 -14.41
C GLY A 77 11.36 4.13 -14.53
N GLY A 78 11.68 3.29 -13.56
CA GLY A 78 11.20 1.91 -13.54
C GLY A 78 10.12 1.73 -12.48
N THR A 79 8.96 1.18 -12.86
CA THR A 79 7.84 0.92 -11.94
C THR A 79 7.62 -0.58 -11.77
N ILE A 80 7.52 -1.04 -10.53
CA ILE A 80 7.10 -2.37 -10.14
C ILE A 80 5.66 -2.30 -9.67
N VAL A 81 4.79 -3.13 -10.27
CA VAL A 81 3.41 -3.30 -9.81
C VAL A 81 3.31 -4.60 -9.00
N ASP A 82 2.80 -4.48 -7.78
CA ASP A 82 2.47 -5.63 -6.94
C ASP A 82 1.27 -5.33 -6.04
N ALA A 83 0.65 -6.38 -5.51
CA ALA A 83 -0.55 -6.28 -4.69
C ALA A 83 -0.51 -7.20 -3.48
N THR A 84 -1.10 -6.74 -2.38
CA THR A 84 -1.26 -7.54 -1.17
C THR A 84 -2.71 -7.67 -0.75
N LEU A 85 -3.08 -8.85 -0.27
CA LEU A 85 -4.42 -9.11 0.28
C LEU A 85 -4.52 -8.56 1.70
N ILE A 86 -5.59 -7.82 1.97
CA ILE A 86 -5.97 -7.33 3.30
C ILE A 86 -7.29 -8.01 3.67
N ALA A 87 -7.29 -8.75 4.77
CA ALA A 87 -8.43 -9.59 5.13
C ALA A 87 -9.58 -8.76 5.73
N ALA A 88 -10.81 -9.13 5.41
CA ALA A 88 -12.01 -8.60 6.02
C ALA A 88 -12.72 -9.66 6.88
N PRO A 89 -13.47 -9.25 7.91
CA PRO A 89 -14.34 -10.17 8.63
C PRO A 89 -15.37 -10.80 7.68
N SER A 90 -15.43 -12.13 7.65
CA SER A 90 -16.44 -12.88 6.87
C SER A 90 -17.72 -13.18 7.67
N SER A 91 -17.77 -12.73 8.93
CA SER A 91 -18.89 -12.96 9.84
C SER A 91 -20.14 -12.25 9.37
N VAL A 92 -21.25 -12.99 9.40
CA VAL A 92 -22.61 -12.48 9.16
C VAL A 92 -23.37 -12.26 10.46
N LYS A 93 -22.71 -12.37 11.63
CA LYS A 93 -23.32 -12.11 12.94
C LYS A 93 -23.45 -10.60 13.19
N ASN A 94 -24.32 -9.95 12.42
CA ASN A 94 -24.71 -8.55 12.54
C ASN A 94 -26.21 -8.42 12.26
N GLN A 95 -26.77 -7.25 12.49
CA GLN A 95 -28.21 -6.97 12.32
C GLN A 95 -28.71 -7.33 10.90
N ASP A 96 -27.91 -7.03 9.88
CA ASP A 96 -28.24 -7.25 8.47
C ASP A 96 -28.00 -8.69 7.99
N LYS A 97 -27.47 -9.56 8.85
CA LYS A 97 -27.07 -10.94 8.53
C LYS A 97 -26.22 -11.09 7.26
N SER A 98 -25.42 -10.08 6.93
CA SER A 98 -24.68 -10.00 5.66
C SER A 98 -23.21 -9.68 5.88
N ARG A 99 -22.38 -10.06 4.90
CA ARG A 99 -20.96 -9.64 4.85
C ARG A 99 -20.88 -8.21 4.34
N ASP A 100 -19.70 -7.61 4.47
CA ASP A 100 -19.41 -6.35 3.77
C ASP A 100 -19.59 -6.55 2.25
N PRO A 101 -20.52 -5.81 1.59
CA PRO A 101 -20.85 -6.02 0.19
C PRO A 101 -19.72 -5.60 -0.77
N GLU A 102 -18.80 -4.73 -0.33
CA GLU A 102 -17.67 -4.27 -1.14
C GLU A 102 -16.44 -5.19 -1.01
N MET A 103 -16.50 -6.20 -0.14
CA MET A 103 -15.43 -7.17 0.08
C MET A 103 -15.77 -8.48 -0.62
N HIS A 104 -14.78 -9.07 -1.31
CA HIS A 104 -14.98 -10.30 -2.07
C HIS A 104 -13.92 -11.34 -1.78
N GLN A 105 -14.19 -12.57 -2.19
CA GLN A 105 -13.28 -13.70 -2.00
C GLN A 105 -12.38 -13.91 -3.21
N THR A 106 -11.16 -14.34 -2.96
CA THR A 106 -10.21 -14.77 -3.98
C THR A 106 -9.40 -15.96 -3.48
N LYS A 107 -8.90 -16.78 -4.42
CA LYS A 107 -8.07 -17.93 -4.12
C LYS A 107 -6.62 -17.60 -4.44
N LYS A 108 -5.74 -17.71 -3.44
CA LYS A 108 -4.28 -17.60 -3.62
C LYS A 108 -3.63 -18.92 -3.20
N GLY A 109 -3.03 -19.61 -4.16
CA GLY A 109 -2.60 -21.00 -3.96
C GLY A 109 -3.82 -21.89 -3.68
N ASN A 110 -3.77 -22.66 -2.59
CA ASN A 110 -4.90 -23.48 -2.14
C ASN A 110 -5.80 -22.80 -1.10
N GLN A 111 -5.47 -21.58 -0.67
CA GLN A 111 -6.19 -20.89 0.39
C GLN A 111 -7.16 -19.84 -0.17
N TRP A 112 -8.36 -19.79 0.42
CA TRP A 112 -9.35 -18.75 0.17
C TRP A 112 -9.16 -17.57 1.13
N TYR A 113 -9.27 -16.36 0.59
CA TYR A 113 -9.17 -15.10 1.31
C TYR A 113 -10.39 -14.25 1.01
N PHE A 114 -10.98 -13.63 2.04
CA PHE A 114 -12.07 -12.67 1.92
C PHE A 114 -11.58 -11.27 2.31
N GLY A 115 -11.81 -10.26 1.47
CA GLY A 115 -11.43 -8.89 1.75
C GLY A 115 -11.13 -8.06 0.50
N MET A 116 -10.06 -7.27 0.59
CA MET A 116 -9.62 -6.34 -0.44
C MET A 116 -8.16 -6.59 -0.86
N LYS A 117 -7.75 -5.97 -1.95
CA LYS A 117 -6.35 -5.83 -2.38
C LYS A 117 -5.92 -4.39 -2.23
N LEU A 118 -4.70 -4.19 -1.74
CA LEU A 118 -3.96 -2.95 -1.88
C LEU A 118 -2.91 -3.17 -2.97
N HIS A 119 -3.05 -2.45 -4.08
CA HIS A 119 -2.11 -2.46 -5.19
C HIS A 119 -1.19 -1.25 -5.06
N ILE A 120 0.09 -1.42 -5.39
CA ILE A 120 1.08 -0.36 -5.34
C ILE A 120 1.94 -0.35 -6.60
N GLY A 121 2.25 0.87 -7.07
CA GLY A 121 3.31 1.18 -8.01
C GLY A 121 4.53 1.63 -7.21
N THR A 122 5.63 0.89 -7.34
CA THR A 122 6.85 1.11 -6.57
C THR A 122 8.03 1.37 -7.48
N ASP A 123 8.82 2.38 -7.16
CA ASP A 123 10.05 2.69 -7.89
C ASP A 123 11.05 1.52 -7.80
N SER A 124 11.54 1.10 -8.96
CA SER A 124 12.34 -0.11 -9.14
C SER A 124 13.73 -0.05 -8.52
N GLN A 125 14.26 1.15 -8.22
CA GLN A 125 15.57 1.31 -7.60
C GLN A 125 15.45 1.54 -6.09
N SER A 126 14.62 2.49 -5.69
CA SER A 126 14.49 2.94 -4.30
C SER A 126 13.46 2.16 -3.48
N GLY A 127 12.54 1.43 -4.10
CA GLY A 127 11.48 0.71 -3.39
C GLY A 127 10.46 1.64 -2.73
N ARG A 128 10.30 2.87 -3.25
CA ARG A 128 9.34 3.88 -2.76
C ARG A 128 8.04 3.80 -3.53
N VAL A 129 6.92 3.92 -2.82
CA VAL A 129 5.59 3.78 -3.41
C VAL A 129 5.20 5.12 -4.03
N HIS A 130 4.92 5.17 -5.33
CA HIS A 130 4.47 6.38 -6.02
C HIS A 130 3.02 6.27 -6.53
N GLY A 131 2.51 5.05 -6.71
CA GLY A 131 1.12 4.79 -7.08
C GLY A 131 0.47 3.84 -6.08
N ALA A 132 -0.83 4.00 -5.83
CA ALA A 132 -1.58 3.10 -4.99
C ALA A 132 -3.05 3.06 -5.39
N SER A 133 -3.66 1.88 -5.36
CA SER A 133 -5.10 1.70 -5.54
C SER A 133 -5.63 0.57 -4.66
N VAL A 134 -6.93 0.58 -4.40
CA VAL A 134 -7.60 -0.43 -3.56
C VAL A 134 -8.81 -0.97 -4.30
N THR A 135 -8.95 -2.29 -4.30
CA THR A 135 -10.07 -2.99 -4.95
C THR A 135 -10.56 -4.13 -4.08
N ALA A 136 -11.74 -4.67 -4.35
CA ALA A 136 -12.12 -5.96 -3.80
C ALA A 136 -11.12 -7.07 -4.21
N ALA A 137 -11.01 -8.14 -3.42
CA ALA A 137 -9.95 -9.13 -3.62
C ALA A 137 -10.10 -9.99 -4.89
N ASN A 138 -11.29 -10.08 -5.47
CA ASN A 138 -11.56 -10.79 -6.72
C ASN A 138 -11.08 -10.02 -7.96
N VAL A 139 -10.86 -8.70 -7.87
CA VAL A 139 -10.40 -7.89 -9.01
C VAL A 139 -8.99 -8.33 -9.41
N HIS A 140 -8.77 -8.48 -10.71
CA HIS A 140 -7.51 -8.95 -11.28
C HIS A 140 -6.49 -7.80 -11.33
N ASP A 141 -5.24 -8.08 -10.91
CA ASP A 141 -4.21 -7.05 -10.71
C ASP A 141 -3.88 -6.27 -11.99
N SER A 142 -4.03 -6.89 -13.17
CA SER A 142 -3.81 -6.21 -14.45
C SER A 142 -4.75 -5.03 -14.70
N HIS A 143 -5.95 -5.04 -14.09
CA HIS A 143 -6.89 -3.92 -14.25
C HIS A 143 -6.42 -2.66 -13.54
N GLU A 144 -5.57 -2.80 -12.54
CA GLU A 144 -5.11 -1.68 -11.71
C GLU A 144 -3.79 -1.08 -12.20
N VAL A 145 -3.08 -1.73 -13.14
CA VAL A 145 -1.83 -1.18 -13.69
C VAL A 145 -1.97 0.28 -14.13
N PRO A 146 -3.04 0.72 -14.82
CA PRO A 146 -3.21 2.12 -15.21
C PRO A 146 -3.23 3.11 -14.05
N ASN A 147 -3.72 2.70 -12.87
CA ASN A 147 -3.80 3.55 -11.68
C ASN A 147 -2.46 3.63 -10.92
N LEU A 148 -1.46 2.83 -11.32
CA LEU A 148 -0.20 2.66 -10.59
C LEU A 148 1.01 3.20 -11.34
N LEU A 149 0.85 3.50 -12.64
CA LEU A 149 1.89 4.12 -13.47
C LEU A 149 1.78 5.65 -13.43
N HIS A 150 2.90 6.33 -13.61
CA HIS A 150 2.99 7.79 -13.64
C HIS A 150 3.23 8.36 -15.06
N GLY A 151 3.35 7.50 -16.08
CA GLY A 151 3.41 7.86 -17.50
C GLY A 151 4.82 8.07 -18.07
N GLU A 152 5.79 8.40 -17.22
CA GLU A 152 7.20 8.60 -17.61
C GLU A 152 8.06 7.34 -17.41
N GLU A 153 7.45 6.16 -17.29
CA GLU A 153 8.18 4.92 -17.15
C GLU A 153 9.00 4.57 -18.40
N THR A 154 10.24 4.13 -18.17
CA THR A 154 11.12 3.47 -19.14
C THR A 154 11.13 1.95 -18.95
N ARG A 155 10.70 1.44 -17.78
CA ARG A 155 10.61 0.00 -17.49
C ARG A 155 9.37 -0.33 -16.65
N PHE A 156 8.61 -1.31 -17.08
CA PHE A 156 7.49 -1.86 -16.32
C PHE A 156 7.81 -3.27 -15.82
N HIS A 157 7.71 -3.49 -14.51
CA HIS A 157 7.99 -4.77 -13.86
C HIS A 157 6.70 -5.39 -13.28
N GLY A 158 6.07 -6.27 -14.06
CA GLY A 158 4.85 -7.00 -13.66
C GLY A 158 5.11 -8.45 -13.25
N ASN A 159 4.25 -8.98 -12.38
CA ASN A 159 4.12 -10.43 -12.20
C ASN A 159 3.41 -11.07 -13.40
N SER A 160 3.34 -12.40 -13.45
CA SER A 160 2.66 -13.09 -14.55
C SER A 160 1.14 -12.86 -14.62
N ALA A 161 0.52 -12.29 -13.58
CA ALA A 161 -0.87 -11.82 -13.62
C ALA A 161 -1.01 -10.50 -14.41
N CYS A 162 0.07 -9.73 -14.57
CA CYS A 162 0.08 -8.52 -15.41
C CYS A 162 0.41 -8.84 -16.90
N ARG A 163 0.14 -10.07 -17.36
CA ARG A 163 0.43 -10.48 -18.74
C ARG A 163 -0.83 -10.40 -19.61
N GLY A 164 -0.68 -10.01 -20.87
CA GLY A 164 -1.71 -10.17 -21.90
C GLY A 164 -1.58 -9.14 -23.01
N LYS A 165 -2.22 -9.40 -24.15
CA LYS A 165 -2.23 -8.44 -25.29
C LYS A 165 -2.86 -7.12 -24.87
N ALA A 166 -4.03 -7.16 -24.23
CA ALA A 166 -4.71 -5.96 -23.74
C ALA A 166 -3.83 -5.15 -22.75
N GLN A 167 -3.09 -5.84 -21.86
CA GLN A 167 -2.19 -5.17 -20.94
C GLN A 167 -1.01 -4.50 -21.64
N ARG A 168 -0.48 -5.12 -22.70
CA ARG A 168 0.61 -4.56 -23.50
C ARG A 168 0.19 -3.33 -24.29
N GLU A 169 -1.01 -3.35 -24.89
CA GLU A 169 -1.52 -2.16 -25.58
C GLU A 169 -1.76 -1.03 -24.58
N ARG A 170 -2.41 -1.29 -23.43
CA ARG A 170 -2.56 -0.30 -22.36
C ARG A 170 -1.23 0.28 -21.89
N LEU A 171 -0.20 -0.55 -21.76
CA LEU A 171 1.12 -0.08 -21.36
C LEU A 171 1.73 0.88 -22.39
N LYS A 172 1.55 0.61 -23.70
CA LYS A 172 2.01 1.52 -24.75
C LYS A 172 1.28 2.86 -24.72
N ASP A 173 -0.02 2.85 -24.43
CA ASP A 173 -0.82 4.07 -24.36
C ASP A 173 -0.43 4.94 -23.15
N ILE A 174 -0.19 4.30 -21.99
CA ILE A 174 0.07 5.00 -20.73
C ILE A 174 1.52 5.41 -20.58
N ALA A 175 2.45 4.51 -20.93
CA ALA A 175 3.89 4.71 -20.79
C ALA A 175 4.60 4.20 -22.06
N PRO A 176 4.54 4.95 -23.18
CA PRO A 176 5.04 4.51 -24.49
C PRO A 176 6.54 4.21 -24.51
N LYS A 177 7.32 4.82 -23.60
CA LYS A 177 8.76 4.60 -23.46
C LYS A 177 9.09 3.33 -22.65
N ALA A 178 8.09 2.70 -22.02
CA ALA A 178 8.30 1.61 -21.09
C ALA A 178 8.54 0.27 -21.80
N LYS A 179 9.65 -0.39 -21.47
CA LYS A 179 9.86 -1.81 -21.82
C LYS A 179 9.14 -2.72 -20.83
N ASP A 180 8.42 -3.72 -21.35
CA ASP A 180 7.68 -4.71 -20.55
C ASP A 180 8.59 -5.82 -20.01
N PHE A 181 8.88 -5.79 -18.70
CA PHE A 181 9.63 -6.81 -17.97
C PHE A 181 8.73 -7.79 -17.21
N THR A 182 7.50 -8.02 -17.67
CA THR A 182 6.59 -9.01 -17.06
C THR A 182 7.19 -10.42 -17.06
N ASN A 183 7.00 -11.15 -15.95
CA ASN A 183 7.47 -12.53 -15.81
C ASN A 183 6.74 -13.48 -16.77
N LYS A 184 7.49 -14.37 -17.42
CA LYS A 184 6.92 -15.46 -18.22
C LYS A 184 6.27 -16.50 -17.29
N ARG A 185 5.21 -17.14 -17.76
CA ARG A 185 4.49 -18.21 -17.04
C ARG A 185 4.40 -19.44 -17.92
N ALA A 186 4.75 -20.60 -17.36
CA ALA A 186 4.50 -21.89 -17.98
C ALA A 186 3.01 -22.07 -18.26
N HIS A 187 2.68 -22.78 -19.32
CA HIS A 187 1.32 -23.20 -19.61
C HIS A 187 1.31 -24.69 -19.96
N ARG A 188 0.11 -25.26 -20.12
CA ARG A 188 -0.05 -26.69 -20.40
C ARG A 188 0.81 -27.07 -21.61
N ASN A 189 1.67 -28.08 -21.43
CA ASN A 189 2.59 -28.61 -22.44
C ASN A 189 3.66 -27.61 -22.94
N CYS A 190 3.87 -26.49 -22.26
CA CYS A 190 4.90 -25.52 -22.58
C CYS A 190 5.58 -25.06 -21.28
N PRO A 191 6.52 -25.86 -20.75
CA PRO A 191 7.30 -25.49 -19.58
C PRO A 191 8.23 -24.31 -19.88
N LEU A 192 8.66 -23.61 -18.84
CA LEU A 192 9.68 -22.57 -18.98
C LEU A 192 11.04 -23.24 -19.27
N THR A 193 11.74 -22.73 -20.28
CA THR A 193 13.14 -23.10 -20.54
C THR A 193 14.03 -22.62 -19.40
N ASP A 194 15.25 -23.17 -19.27
CA ASP A 194 16.17 -22.70 -18.22
C ASP A 194 16.60 -21.24 -18.43
N ALA A 195 16.71 -20.79 -19.68
CA ALA A 195 16.90 -19.38 -20.02
C ALA A 195 15.72 -18.50 -19.56
N ASP A 196 14.48 -18.98 -19.68
CA ASP A 196 13.31 -18.27 -19.17
C ASP A 196 13.30 -18.19 -17.64
N LYS A 197 13.67 -19.28 -16.97
CA LYS A 197 13.78 -19.32 -15.51
C LYS A 197 14.83 -18.33 -15.02
N GLU A 198 15.99 -18.28 -15.66
CA GLU A 198 17.07 -17.35 -15.32
C GLU A 198 16.67 -15.89 -15.58
N THR A 199 16.02 -15.61 -16.71
CA THR A 199 15.46 -14.28 -16.99
C THR A 199 14.42 -13.87 -15.95
N ASN A 200 13.50 -14.78 -15.59
CA ASN A 200 12.51 -14.54 -14.54
C ASN A 200 13.17 -14.33 -13.17
N ARG A 201 14.27 -15.04 -12.85
CA ARG A 201 15.03 -14.85 -11.60
C ARG A 201 15.57 -13.42 -11.49
N ARG A 202 16.21 -12.92 -12.55
CA ARG A 202 16.72 -11.53 -12.62
C ARG A 202 15.60 -10.50 -12.51
N LYS A 203 14.49 -10.69 -13.23
CA LYS A 203 13.29 -9.83 -13.12
C LYS A 203 12.70 -9.83 -11.72
N SER A 204 12.66 -10.99 -11.07
CA SER A 204 12.07 -11.15 -9.75
C SER A 204 12.94 -10.55 -8.65
N SER A 205 14.27 -10.55 -8.82
CA SER A 205 15.20 -9.83 -7.93
C SER A 205 14.95 -8.31 -7.92
N VAL A 206 14.56 -7.71 -9.05
CA VAL A 206 14.13 -6.30 -9.06
C VAL A 206 12.76 -6.16 -8.41
N ARG A 207 11.81 -7.04 -8.74
CA ARG A 207 10.42 -6.99 -8.24
C ARG A 207 10.30 -7.12 -6.72
N SER A 208 11.20 -7.86 -6.06
CA SER A 208 11.15 -8.07 -4.61
C SER A 208 11.15 -6.76 -3.80
N ARG A 209 11.68 -5.66 -4.36
CA ARG A 209 11.64 -4.34 -3.72
C ARG A 209 10.22 -3.83 -3.44
N ALA A 210 9.24 -4.21 -4.27
CA ALA A 210 7.83 -3.88 -4.04
C ALA A 210 7.20 -4.71 -2.92
N GLU A 211 7.85 -5.79 -2.47
CA GLU A 211 7.36 -6.57 -1.32
C GLU A 211 7.67 -5.87 0.00
N HIS A 212 8.75 -5.09 0.09
CA HIS A 212 9.22 -4.47 1.33
C HIS A 212 8.20 -3.56 2.05
N PRO A 213 7.36 -2.76 1.37
CA PRO A 213 6.31 -1.98 2.04
C PRO A 213 5.26 -2.86 2.75
N PHE A 214 4.98 -4.07 2.26
CA PHE A 214 3.87 -4.87 2.77
C PHE A 214 4.09 -5.41 4.19
N PRO A 215 5.26 -5.97 4.58
CA PRO A 215 5.53 -6.32 5.97
C PRO A 215 5.43 -5.12 6.92
N THR A 216 5.92 -3.95 6.51
CA THR A 216 5.77 -2.72 7.32
C THR A 216 4.29 -2.42 7.55
N LEU A 217 3.47 -2.38 6.50
CA LEU A 217 2.03 -2.13 6.64
C LEU A 217 1.33 -3.21 7.48
N LYS A 218 1.55 -4.49 7.16
CA LYS A 218 0.77 -5.60 7.72
C LYS A 218 1.22 -6.03 9.11
N ARG A 219 2.53 -6.07 9.35
CA ARG A 219 3.12 -6.56 10.60
C ARG A 219 3.41 -5.42 11.57
N LEU A 220 4.09 -4.36 11.12
CA LEU A 220 4.48 -3.27 12.01
C LEU A 220 3.32 -2.30 12.27
N ARG A 221 2.48 -2.02 11.27
CA ARG A 221 1.31 -1.13 11.41
C ARG A 221 -0.02 -1.86 11.62
N GLY A 222 0.03 -3.19 11.77
CA GLY A 222 -1.15 -4.02 12.03
C GLY A 222 -2.21 -4.04 10.92
N PHE A 223 -1.92 -3.54 9.71
CA PHE A 223 -2.88 -3.44 8.62
C PHE A 223 -3.04 -4.76 7.84
N ALA A 224 -2.98 -5.91 8.51
CA ALA A 224 -3.25 -7.20 7.88
C ALA A 224 -4.75 -7.47 7.72
N ARG A 225 -5.58 -6.75 8.48
CA ARG A 225 -7.05 -6.82 8.45
C ARG A 225 -7.65 -5.41 8.34
N VAL A 226 -8.74 -5.28 7.59
CA VAL A 226 -9.50 -4.03 7.53
C VAL A 226 -10.15 -3.75 8.89
N ARG A 227 -10.28 -2.46 9.20
CA ARG A 227 -10.96 -1.99 10.43
C ARG A 227 -12.37 -1.50 10.14
N TYR A 228 -12.58 -0.95 8.95
CA TYR A 228 -13.83 -0.29 8.59
C TYR A 228 -14.60 -1.15 7.59
N ARG A 229 -15.92 -0.95 7.53
CA ARG A 229 -16.73 -1.43 6.40
C ARG A 229 -16.57 -0.51 5.19
N GLY A 230 -16.53 -1.10 4.00
CA GLY A 230 -16.40 -0.42 2.71
C GLY A 230 -14.95 -0.18 2.29
N LEU A 231 -14.71 -0.14 0.98
CA LEU A 231 -13.39 0.08 0.37
C LEU A 231 -12.91 1.50 0.59
N ALA A 232 -13.79 2.50 0.45
CA ALA A 232 -13.41 3.92 0.51
C ALA A 232 -12.67 4.27 1.82
N LYS A 233 -13.21 3.87 2.98
CA LYS A 233 -12.60 4.14 4.30
C LYS A 233 -11.25 3.45 4.46
N ASN A 234 -11.16 2.19 4.00
CA ASN A 234 -9.92 1.42 4.09
C ASN A 234 -8.87 1.90 3.09
N ALA A 235 -9.27 2.39 1.91
CA ALA A 235 -8.40 3.04 0.93
C ALA A 235 -7.80 4.32 1.52
N ASN A 236 -8.64 5.17 2.10
CA ASN A 236 -8.18 6.41 2.73
C ASN A 236 -7.13 6.15 3.81
N ARG A 237 -7.36 5.13 4.65
CA ARG A 237 -6.40 4.67 5.65
C ARG A 237 -5.11 4.14 5.01
N ALA A 238 -5.21 3.30 3.97
CA ALA A 238 -4.08 2.73 3.26
C ALA A 238 -3.18 3.83 2.66
N PHE A 239 -3.77 4.82 1.98
CA PHE A 239 -3.05 5.93 1.38
C PHE A 239 -2.31 6.77 2.43
N ALA A 240 -2.96 7.07 3.55
CA ALA A 240 -2.30 7.78 4.65
C ALA A 240 -1.10 6.98 5.20
N MET A 241 -1.23 5.66 5.40
CA MET A 241 -0.13 4.83 5.86
C MET A 241 1.01 4.72 4.85
N LEU A 242 0.71 4.66 3.55
CA LEU A 242 1.71 4.68 2.49
C LEU A 242 2.46 6.02 2.44
N ALA A 243 1.75 7.14 2.63
CA ALA A 243 2.36 8.46 2.72
C ALA A 243 3.36 8.52 3.88
N MET A 244 2.92 8.10 5.08
CA MET A 244 3.79 8.03 6.26
C MET A 244 4.96 7.06 6.09
N LEU A 245 4.77 5.94 5.40
CA LEU A 245 5.82 4.97 5.10
C LEU A 245 6.89 5.60 4.21
N ASN A 246 6.50 6.35 3.18
CA ASN A 246 7.45 7.05 2.31
C ASN A 246 8.26 8.11 3.06
N VAL A 247 7.62 8.92 3.92
CA VAL A 247 8.31 9.89 4.79
C VAL A 247 9.34 9.16 5.66
N GLY A 248 8.95 8.06 6.31
CA GLY A 248 9.87 7.28 7.15
C GLY A 248 11.01 6.61 6.38
N LYS A 249 10.82 6.25 5.11
CA LYS A 249 11.89 5.72 4.25
C LYS A 249 12.82 6.81 3.69
N TRP A 250 12.34 8.04 3.55
CA TRP A 250 13.17 9.18 3.12
C TRP A 250 13.96 9.76 4.29
N GLY A 251 13.30 10.01 5.42
CA GLY A 251 13.90 10.60 6.61
C GLY A 251 14.78 9.66 7.44
N ARG A 252 15.10 8.46 6.94
CA ARG A 252 16.19 7.65 7.50
C ARG A 252 17.48 8.08 6.81
N PRO A 253 18.30 8.97 7.40
CA PRO A 253 19.69 9.01 7.00
C PRO A 253 20.26 7.61 7.22
N LEU A 254 21.15 7.15 6.33
CA LEU A 254 22.03 6.02 6.61
C LEU A 254 23.02 6.50 7.69
N THR A 255 22.56 6.71 8.92
CA THR A 255 23.45 6.93 10.06
C THR A 255 23.98 5.58 10.49
N GLY A 256 25.09 5.23 9.88
CA GLY A 256 25.94 4.13 10.26
C GLY A 256 27.19 4.18 9.42
N GLU A 257 28.34 4.44 10.05
CA GLU A 257 29.59 3.96 9.48
C GLU A 257 29.45 2.45 9.32
N VAL A 258 29.43 2.00 8.07
CA VAL A 258 29.58 0.57 7.77
C VAL A 258 31.00 0.21 8.19
N ARG A 259 31.14 -0.41 9.36
CA ARG A 259 32.41 -1.05 9.72
C ARG A 259 32.58 -2.27 8.81
N PRO A 260 33.70 -2.40 8.08
CA PRO A 260 34.02 -3.68 7.45
C PRO A 260 34.18 -4.73 8.56
N ALA A 261 33.80 -5.96 8.21
CA ALA A 261 34.06 -7.15 9.02
C ALA A 261 35.57 -7.36 9.22
#